data_AF-A0A963HNC6-F1
#
_entry.id   AF-A0A963HNC6-F1
#
_cell.length_a   1.000
_cell.length_b   1.000
_cell.length_c   1.000
_cell.angle_alpha   90.00
_cell.angle_beta   90.00
_cell.angle_gamma   90.00
#
_symmetry.space_group_name_H-M   'P 1'
#
loop_
_entity.id
_entity.type
_entity.pdbx_description
1 polymer ?
#
loop_
_entity_poly.entity_id
_entity_poly.type
_entity_poly.pdbx_seq_one_letter_code
_entity_poly.pdbx_strand_id
1 'polypeptide(L)'
;FRVFGGDARAQGFSWTTKNPGSVSNFRDVAGLPSGGASGATNTADFLIKGNVKASDIIESRSALPLDGNKGGLLELIIDPKNVNITDFSVLK
;
A
#
# COMPACT_ATOMS: atom_id res chain seq x y z
N PHE A 1 2.51 4.86 -4.81
CA PHE A 1 3.12 3.53 -4.62
C PHE A 1 2.12 2.61 -3.96
N ARG A 2 1.99 1.38 -4.45
CA ARG A 2 1.16 0.34 -3.86
C ARG A 2 1.98 -0.94 -3.74
N VAL A 3 2.00 -1.50 -2.54
CA VAL A 3 2.68 -2.76 -2.23
C VAL A 3 1.64 -3.86 -2.08
N PHE A 4 1.84 -4.99 -2.74
CA PHE A 4 0.88 -6.10 -2.74
C PHE A 4 1.59 -7.45 -2.93
N GLY A 5 0.83 -8.52 -2.81
CA GLY A 5 1.30 -9.91 -2.81
C GLY A 5 0.44 -10.77 -1.89
N GLY A 6 0.54 -12.10 -1.98
CA GLY A 6 -0.35 -13.01 -1.25
C GLY A 6 -1.81 -12.78 -1.64
N ASP A 7 -2.66 -12.47 -0.66
CA ASP A 7 -4.07 -12.17 -0.85
C ASP A 7 -4.31 -10.74 -1.37
N ALA A 8 -3.37 -9.83 -1.13
CA ALA A 8 -3.47 -8.46 -1.60
C ALA A 8 -3.23 -8.38 -3.12
N ARG A 9 -4.23 -7.89 -3.86
CA ARG A 9 -4.18 -7.77 -5.33
C ARG A 9 -3.65 -6.41 -5.79
N ALA A 10 -3.15 -6.38 -7.04
CA ALA A 10 -2.65 -5.17 -7.69
C ALA A 10 -3.68 -4.02 -7.73
N GLN A 11 -4.96 -4.35 -7.99
CA GLN A 11 -6.06 -3.41 -8.14
C GLN A 11 -6.74 -3.05 -6.80
N GLY A 12 -5.97 -2.60 -5.80
CA GLY A 12 -6.54 -2.20 -4.52
C GLY A 12 -6.40 -0.71 -4.24
N PHE A 13 -7.15 -0.26 -3.22
CA PHE A 13 -7.43 1.15 -2.98
C PHE A 13 -6.39 1.86 -2.12
N SER A 14 -5.55 1.11 -1.40
CA SER A 14 -4.54 1.68 -0.52
C SER A 14 -3.24 1.98 -1.28
N TRP A 15 -2.81 3.24 -1.21
CA TRP A 15 -1.61 3.77 -1.85
C TRP A 15 -0.85 4.68 -0.88
N THR A 16 0.43 4.92 -1.15
CA THR A 16 1.23 5.93 -0.43
C THR A 16 2.08 6.74 -1.40
N THR A 17 2.44 7.98 -1.03
CA THR A 17 3.39 8.80 -1.78
C THR A 17 4.84 8.49 -1.45
N LYS A 18 5.10 7.72 -0.39
CA LYS A 18 6.45 7.31 0.02
C LYS A 18 6.90 6.08 -0.76
N ASN A 19 8.14 6.10 -1.26
CA ASN A 19 8.73 4.92 -1.88
C ASN A 19 8.98 3.85 -0.81
N PRO A 20 8.38 2.64 -0.92
CA PRO A 20 8.57 1.59 0.08
C PRO A 20 10.03 1.20 0.31
N GLY A 21 10.87 1.23 -0.72
CA GLY A 21 12.31 0.93 -0.60
C GLY A 21 13.12 1.97 0.18
N SER A 22 12.56 3.17 0.43
CA SER A 22 13.20 4.21 1.25
C SER A 22 12.62 4.33 2.66
N VAL A 23 11.67 3.47 3.03
CA VAL A 23 10.99 3.51 4.33
C VAL A 23 11.48 2.32 5.15
N SER A 24 12.18 2.59 6.26
CA SER A 24 12.60 1.53 7.18
C SER A 24 11.38 0.79 7.72
N ASN A 25 11.45 -0.55 7.69
CA ASN A 25 10.38 -1.44 8.12
C ASN A 25 9.01 -1.06 7.53
N PHE A 26 8.95 -0.84 6.21
CA PHE A 26 7.74 -0.40 5.51
C PHE A 26 6.49 -1.20 5.89
N ARG A 27 6.61 -2.52 6.05
CA ARG A 27 5.52 -3.41 6.46
C ARG A 27 4.85 -2.95 7.76
N ASP A 28 5.63 -2.62 8.76
CA ASP A 28 5.16 -2.19 10.08
C ASP A 28 4.41 -0.86 9.99
N VAL A 29 5.05 0.15 9.39
CA VAL A 29 4.46 1.50 9.31
C VAL A 29 3.33 1.62 8.30
N ALA A 30 3.26 0.75 7.29
CA ALA A 30 2.14 0.69 6.35
C ALA A 30 0.99 -0.20 6.85
N GLY A 31 1.12 -0.84 8.01
CA GLY A 31 0.06 -1.67 8.58
C GLY A 31 -0.32 -2.85 7.68
N LEU A 32 0.64 -3.45 6.97
CA LEU A 32 0.31 -4.50 6.00
C LEU A 32 -0.20 -5.75 6.71
N PRO A 33 -1.29 -6.37 6.24
CA PRO A 33 -1.81 -7.58 6.87
C PRO A 33 -0.82 -8.74 6.75
N SER A 34 -0.73 -9.58 7.78
CA SER A 34 0.26 -10.66 7.92
C SER A 34 -0.37 -12.04 8.17
N GLY A 35 -1.68 -12.16 7.98
CA GLY A 35 -2.45 -13.39 8.20
C GLY A 35 -2.97 -13.53 9.64
N GLY A 36 -2.87 -12.48 10.45
CA GLY A 36 -3.29 -12.46 11.85
C GLY A 36 -4.80 -12.30 12.03
N ALA A 37 -5.20 -11.26 12.78
CA ALA A 37 -6.61 -10.95 13.04
C ALA A 37 -7.41 -10.70 11.74
N SER A 38 -6.75 -10.21 10.69
CA SER A 38 -7.36 -10.00 9.39
C SER A 38 -7.63 -11.30 8.60
N GLY A 39 -6.90 -12.38 8.89
CA GLY A 39 -6.87 -13.62 8.10
C GLY A 39 -6.30 -13.48 6.68
N ALA A 40 -5.94 -12.27 6.25
CA ALA A 40 -5.37 -11.98 4.93
C ALA A 40 -3.88 -11.73 5.04
N THR A 41 -3.11 -12.07 4.02
CA THR A 41 -1.67 -11.81 3.96
C THR A 41 -1.34 -10.89 2.80
N ASN A 42 -0.61 -9.81 3.07
CA ASN A 42 0.11 -9.06 2.05
C ASN A 42 1.60 -9.38 2.16
N THR A 43 2.11 -10.22 1.27
CA THR A 43 3.52 -10.65 1.27
C THR A 43 4.50 -9.53 0.90
N ALA A 44 4.01 -8.43 0.33
CA ALA A 44 4.80 -7.29 -0.11
C ALA A 44 5.81 -7.60 -1.22
N ASP A 45 5.54 -8.63 -2.04
CA ASP A 45 6.45 -9.08 -3.10
C ASP A 45 6.49 -8.13 -4.31
N PHE A 46 5.46 -7.32 -4.50
CA PHE A 46 5.30 -6.51 -5.70
C PHE A 46 4.99 -5.05 -5.38
N LEU A 47 5.47 -4.16 -6.25
CA LEU A 47 5.30 -2.72 -6.18
C LEU A 47 4.73 -2.17 -7.47
N ILE A 48 3.70 -1.35 -7.36
CA ILE A 48 3.22 -0.49 -8.44
C ILE A 48 3.50 0.98 -8.10
N LYS A 49 4.01 1.72 -9.08
CA LYS A 49 4.07 3.18 -9.07
C LYS A 49 3.12 3.71 -10.13
N GLY A 50 2.47 4.83 -9.80
CA GLY A 50 1.59 5.52 -10.74
C GLY A 50 1.39 6.97 -10.32
N ASN A 51 0.78 7.71 -11.22
CA ASN A 51 0.40 9.11 -11.06
C ASN A 51 -1.12 9.23 -10.99
N VAL A 52 -1.62 10.14 -10.17
CA VAL A 52 -3.05 10.40 -9.99
C VAL A 52 -3.27 11.90 -9.80
N LYS A 53 -4.46 12.40 -10.13
CA LYS A 53 -4.84 13.80 -9.82
C LYS A 53 -5.23 13.92 -8.35
N ALA A 54 -4.93 15.05 -7.73
CA ALA A 54 -5.32 15.29 -6.34
C ALA A 54 -6.85 15.22 -6.12
N SER A 55 -7.64 15.59 -7.13
CA SER A 55 -9.11 15.50 -7.11
C SER A 55 -9.65 14.06 -7.06
N ASP A 56 -8.83 13.07 -7.41
CA ASP A 56 -9.22 11.65 -7.44
C ASP A 56 -8.82 10.91 -6.14
N ILE A 57 -8.23 11.64 -5.17
CA ILE A 57 -7.94 11.12 -3.83
C ILE A 57 -9.24 11.15 -3.02
N ILE A 58 -9.73 9.97 -2.65
CA ILE A 58 -10.98 9.81 -1.89
C ILE A 58 -10.75 10.21 -0.43
N GLU A 59 -9.63 9.75 0.15
CA GLU A 59 -9.28 9.99 1.54
C GLU A 59 -7.75 10.03 1.71
N SER A 60 -7.28 10.86 2.64
CA SER A 60 -5.89 10.90 3.09
C SER A 60 -5.87 10.72 4.60
N ARG A 61 -5.18 9.68 5.07
CA ARG A 61 -5.15 9.31 6.48
C ARG A 61 -3.83 8.62 6.85
N SER A 62 -3.64 8.36 8.13
CA SER A 62 -2.61 7.44 8.58
C SER A 62 -3.03 5.99 8.34
N ALA A 63 -2.12 5.15 7.86
CA ALA A 63 -2.32 3.72 7.73
C ALA A 63 -2.72 3.12 9.09
N LEU A 64 -3.74 2.27 9.08
CA LEU A 64 -4.25 1.67 10.31
C LEU A 64 -3.27 0.60 10.84
N PRO A 65 -3.15 0.46 12.16
CA PRO A 65 -2.48 -0.71 12.73
C PRO A 65 -3.23 -1.99 12.37
N LEU A 66 -2.50 -3.06 12.05
CA LEU A 66 -3.09 -4.34 11.68
C LEU A 66 -2.11 -5.50 11.91
N ASP A 67 -2.61 -6.60 12.45
CA ASP A 67 -1.84 -7.84 12.68
C ASP A 67 -0.48 -7.63 13.38
N GLY A 68 -0.44 -6.71 14.36
CA GLY A 68 0.76 -6.36 15.11
C GLY A 68 1.65 -5.29 14.46
N ASN A 69 1.39 -4.93 13.20
CA ASN A 69 2.03 -3.78 12.54
C ASN A 69 1.41 -2.48 13.03
N LYS A 70 2.24 -1.48 13.33
CA LYS A 70 1.83 -0.22 13.98
C LYS A 70 1.00 0.71 13.10
N GLY A 71 1.14 0.62 11.78
CA GLY A 71 0.60 1.62 10.88
C GLY A 71 1.26 3.00 11.08
N GLY A 72 0.60 4.06 10.63
CA GLY A 72 1.05 5.44 10.79
C GLY A 72 1.70 6.08 9.55
N LEU A 73 2.07 5.30 8.54
CA LEU A 73 2.50 5.85 7.25
C LEU A 73 1.33 6.58 6.57
N LEU A 74 1.61 7.66 5.83
CA LEU A 74 0.59 8.31 5.01
C LEU A 74 -0.02 7.32 4.00
N GLU A 75 -1.32 7.11 4.11
CA GLU A 75 -2.14 6.30 3.23
C GLU A 75 -3.14 7.19 2.48
N LEU A 76 -3.22 6.97 1.18
CA LEU A 76 -4.19 7.56 0.28
C LEU A 76 -5.14 6.47 -0.18
N ILE A 77 -6.44 6.70 0.00
CA ILE A 77 -7.49 5.86 -0.57
C ILE A 77 -7.81 6.41 -1.95
N ILE A 78 -7.53 5.62 -2.99
CA ILE A 78 -7.65 6.00 -4.39
C ILE A 78 -8.27 4.83 -5.14
N ASP A 79 -9.32 5.08 -5.93
CA ASP A 79 -9.82 4.08 -6.86
C ASP A 79 -8.72 3.77 -7.90
N PRO A 80 -8.22 2.52 -7.98
CA PRO A 80 -7.07 2.19 -8.83
C PRO A 80 -7.33 2.47 -10.32
N LYS A 81 -8.59 2.58 -10.76
CA LYS A 81 -8.91 2.98 -12.14
C LYS A 81 -8.47 4.40 -12.50
N ASN A 82 -8.29 5.26 -11.49
CA ASN A 82 -7.88 6.65 -11.66
C ASN A 82 -6.34 6.81 -11.62
N VAL A 83 -5.60 5.74 -11.38
CA VAL A 83 -4.14 5.76 -11.30
C VAL A 83 -3.55 5.42 -12.66
N ASN A 84 -2.79 6.35 -13.25
CA ASN A 84 -1.96 6.06 -14.41
C ASN A 84 -0.68 5.34 -13.97
N ILE A 85 -0.64 4.02 -14.14
CA ILE A 85 0.49 3.17 -13.76
C ILE A 85 1.70 3.50 -14.64
N THR A 86 2.84 3.77 -14.00
CA THR A 86 4.09 4.12 -14.69
C THR A 86 5.21 3.13 -14.49
N ASP A 87 5.12 2.28 -13.45
CA ASP A 87 6.13 1.26 -13.18
C ASP A 87 5.54 0.09 -12.39
N PHE A 88 6.12 -1.08 -12.61
CA PHE A 88 5.86 -2.33 -11.90
C PHE A 88 7.18 -3.01 -11.58
N SER A 89 7.40 -3.37 -10.32
CA SER A 89 8.63 -4.03 -9.89
C SER A 89 8.39 -5.08 -8.81
N VAL A 90 9.34 -6.01 -8.70
CA VAL A 90 9.41 -6.96 -7.58
C VAL A 90 10.14 -6.28 -6.43
N LEU A 91 9.53 -6.27 -5.25
CA LEU A 91 10.19 -5.86 -4.02
C LEU A 91 11.08 -7.04 -3.58
N LYS A 92 12.40 -6.83 -3.56
CA LYS A 92 13.37 -7.81 -3.05
C LYS A 92 13.58 -7.62 -1.55
#